data_AF-A0A1V4FIT0-F1
#
_entry.id   AF-A0A1V4FIT0-F1
#
_cell.length_a   1.000
_cell.length_b   1.000
_cell.length_c   1.000
_cell.angle_alpha   90.00
_cell.angle_beta   90.00
_cell.angle_gamma   90.00
#
_symmetry.space_group_name_H-M   'P 1'
#
loop_
_entity.id
_entity.type
_entity.pdbx_description
1 polymer ?
#
loop_
_entity_poly.entity_id
_entity_poly.type
_entity_poly.pdbx_seq_one_letter_code
_entity_poly.pdbx_strand_id
1 'polypeptide(L)'
;MDRHIWQGFTTMVLTFLVVFGISTFSLVGTTSTQFGITTVHAEKKTRQLPKLLDQQIAILVGLDINPNWVKEQSAADSLIYGIVKPDDTVPAGINEDYSYLVTSNRDKEISLFLKADKKKVTIKYANRGKKLHTKTVPLSRLVEQSYRTKKQRQQVNKYVGALRTE
;
A
#
# COMPACT_ATOMS: atom_id res chain seq x y z
N MET A 1 32.85 -16.74 -63.59
CA MET A 1 31.96 -16.42 -62.46
C MET A 1 32.85 -15.99 -61.31
N ASP A 2 33.19 -14.71 -61.33
CA ASP A 2 33.98 -14.03 -60.30
C ASP A 2 33.08 -13.51 -59.19
N ARG A 3 33.57 -13.64 -57.94
CA ARG A 3 33.50 -12.69 -56.82
C ARG A 3 33.93 -13.44 -55.56
N HIS A 4 35.20 -13.38 -55.21
CA HIS A 4 35.81 -12.40 -54.30
C HIS A 4 35.22 -12.40 -52.88
N ILE A 5 36.07 -12.90 -51.99
CA ILE A 5 36.04 -12.89 -50.53
C ILE A 5 36.03 -11.44 -50.04
N TRP A 6 35.16 -11.11 -49.08
CA TRP A 6 35.23 -9.87 -48.32
C TRP A 6 35.02 -10.15 -46.83
N GLN A 7 36.00 -9.74 -46.03
CA GLN A 7 36.02 -9.80 -44.58
C GLN A 7 35.18 -8.67 -43.96
N GLY A 8 34.66 -8.93 -42.75
CA GLY A 8 34.42 -7.90 -41.73
C GLY A 8 32.95 -7.53 -41.52
N PHE A 9 32.38 -7.90 -40.38
CA PHE A 9 32.32 -7.03 -39.19
C PHE A 9 31.57 -7.73 -38.04
N THR A 10 32.33 -8.04 -37.00
CA THR A 10 32.01 -7.95 -35.55
C THR A 10 30.63 -8.41 -35.03
N THR A 11 30.67 -9.57 -34.39
CA THR A 11 29.88 -10.00 -33.24
C THR A 11 30.06 -9.05 -32.05
N MET A 12 28.96 -8.59 -31.45
CA MET A 12 28.93 -8.16 -30.04
C MET A 12 27.76 -8.82 -29.32
N VAL A 13 28.06 -9.91 -28.61
CA VAL A 13 27.21 -10.47 -27.56
C VAL A 13 27.77 -9.96 -26.24
N LEU A 14 27.06 -9.03 -25.60
CA LEU A 14 27.47 -8.45 -24.32
C LEU A 14 26.91 -9.31 -23.18
N THR A 15 27.71 -10.27 -22.72
CA THR A 15 27.45 -11.05 -21.49
C THR A 15 28.05 -10.31 -20.29
N PHE A 16 27.21 -9.73 -19.44
CA PHE A 16 27.63 -9.22 -18.13
C PHE A 16 27.70 -10.37 -17.12
N LEU A 17 28.92 -10.85 -16.85
CA LEU A 17 29.27 -11.66 -15.68
C LEU A 17 29.53 -10.72 -14.50
N VAL A 18 28.62 -10.70 -13.51
CA VAL A 18 28.88 -10.06 -12.23
C VAL A 18 29.56 -11.09 -11.31
N VAL A 19 30.85 -10.88 -11.08
CA VAL A 19 31.65 -11.59 -10.08
C VAL A 19 31.26 -11.05 -8.69
N PHE A 20 30.56 -11.86 -7.90
CA PHE A 20 30.45 -11.62 -6.46
C PHE A 20 31.78 -12.01 -5.80
N GLY A 21 32.59 -11.01 -5.46
CA GLY A 21 33.77 -11.17 -4.63
C GLY A 21 33.38 -11.64 -3.24
N ILE A 22 33.84 -12.84 -2.88
CA ILE A 22 33.80 -13.41 -1.53
C ILE A 22 34.98 -12.80 -0.76
N SER A 23 34.73 -11.85 0.14
CA SER A 23 35.75 -11.40 1.08
C SER A 23 35.78 -12.35 2.27
N THR A 24 36.64 -13.35 2.19
CA THR A 24 37.04 -14.17 3.34
C THR A 24 37.96 -13.35 4.25
N PHE A 25 37.43 -12.87 5.38
CA PHE A 25 38.27 -12.50 6.51
C PHE A 25 38.22 -13.63 7.53
N SER A 26 39.26 -14.47 7.51
CA SER A 26 39.60 -15.36 8.62
C SER A 26 40.75 -14.71 9.39
N LEU A 27 40.52 -14.36 10.65
CA LEU A 27 41.60 -14.16 11.62
C LEU A 27 41.42 -15.21 12.72
N VAL A 28 42.37 -16.13 12.78
CA VAL A 28 42.49 -17.20 13.76
C VAL A 28 43.09 -16.64 15.05
N GLY A 29 42.44 -16.92 16.17
CA GLY A 29 42.93 -16.71 17.53
C GLY A 29 42.42 -17.82 18.44
N THR A 30 43.36 -18.60 18.94
CA THR A 30 43.37 -19.81 19.79
C THR A 30 42.38 -19.91 20.97
N THR A 31 41.95 -21.16 21.20
CA THR A 31 41.66 -21.86 22.48
C THR A 31 40.47 -21.45 23.37
N SER A 32 39.55 -22.42 23.48
CA SER A 32 38.86 -22.91 24.69
C SER A 32 37.93 -21.99 25.49
N THR A 33 36.74 -22.54 25.79
CA THR A 33 35.86 -22.28 26.95
C THR A 33 34.63 -21.38 26.70
N GLN A 34 33.49 -22.05 26.55
CA GLN A 34 32.13 -21.68 27.02
C GLN A 34 31.80 -20.19 27.15
N PHE A 35 31.12 -19.62 26.15
CA PHE A 35 30.31 -18.40 26.35
C PHE A 35 28.99 -18.51 25.59
N GLY A 36 27.91 -18.31 26.33
CA GLY A 36 26.54 -18.46 25.87
C GLY A 36 26.22 -17.56 24.69
N ILE A 37 25.46 -18.12 23.74
CA ILE A 37 24.81 -17.34 22.70
C ILE A 37 23.73 -16.50 23.39
N THR A 38 24.10 -15.29 23.84
CA THR A 38 23.11 -14.25 24.06
C THR A 38 22.49 -13.97 22.70
N THR A 39 21.36 -14.64 22.44
CA THR A 39 20.41 -14.24 21.42
C THR A 39 20.14 -12.76 21.67
N VAL A 40 20.64 -11.90 20.79
CA VAL A 40 20.22 -10.50 20.73
C VAL A 40 18.75 -10.58 20.37
N HIS A 41 17.91 -10.65 21.40
CA HIS A 41 16.49 -10.49 21.30
C HIS A 41 16.33 -9.07 20.76
N ALA A 42 16.17 -8.95 19.44
CA ALA A 42 15.76 -7.71 18.82
C ALA A 42 14.41 -7.39 19.46
N GLU A 43 14.46 -6.55 20.49
CA GLU A 43 13.31 -6.09 21.23
C GLU A 43 12.36 -5.54 20.17
N LYS A 44 11.27 -6.27 19.93
CA LYS A 44 10.27 -5.89 18.94
C LYS A 44 9.61 -4.65 19.53
N LYS A 45 10.22 -3.48 19.31
CA LYS A 45 9.66 -2.19 19.69
C LYS A 45 8.30 -2.14 19.02
N THR A 46 7.26 -2.40 19.80
CA THR A 46 5.88 -2.35 19.39
C THR A 46 5.65 -0.90 19.02
N ARG A 47 5.90 -0.56 17.75
CA ARG A 47 5.64 0.77 17.21
C ARG A 47 4.16 0.98 17.40
N GLN A 48 3.80 1.79 18.40
CA GLN A 48 2.44 2.23 18.58
C GLN A 48 1.98 2.85 17.26
N LEU A 49 0.81 2.42 16.78
CA LEU A 49 0.25 3.00 15.58
C LEU A 49 -0.03 4.49 15.82
N PRO A 50 0.18 5.35 14.80
CA PRO A 50 -0.27 6.72 14.89
C PRO A 50 -1.79 6.74 15.09
N LYS A 51 -2.27 7.70 15.88
CA LYS A 51 -3.70 8.02 15.93
C LYS A 51 -4.09 8.64 14.59
N LEU A 52 -4.98 7.97 13.85
CA LEU A 52 -5.46 8.40 12.54
C LEU A 52 -6.88 8.95 12.66
N LEU A 53 -7.19 9.93 11.83
CA LEU A 53 -8.56 10.40 11.59
C LEU A 53 -9.28 9.42 10.64
N ASP A 54 -10.60 9.34 10.74
CA ASP A 54 -11.39 8.42 9.90
C ASP A 54 -11.23 8.73 8.41
N GLN A 55 -11.14 10.01 8.03
CA GLN A 55 -10.81 10.44 6.67
C GLN A 55 -9.43 9.96 6.21
N GLN A 56 -8.42 9.96 7.08
CA GLN A 56 -7.10 9.41 6.75
C GLN A 56 -7.19 7.90 6.54
N ILE A 57 -7.96 7.19 7.38
CA ILE A 57 -8.20 5.75 7.22
C ILE A 57 -8.91 5.48 5.89
N ALA A 58 -9.91 6.27 5.52
CA ALA A 58 -10.61 6.15 4.26
C ALA A 58 -9.66 6.29 3.05
N ILE A 59 -8.78 7.29 3.06
CA ILE A 59 -7.75 7.46 2.02
C ILE A 59 -6.79 6.25 1.99
N LEU A 60 -6.33 5.78 3.15
CA LEU A 60 -5.45 4.60 3.20
C LEU A 60 -6.12 3.34 2.64
N VAL A 61 -7.42 3.15 2.93
CA VAL A 61 -8.24 2.09 2.34
C VAL A 61 -8.34 2.28 0.82
N GLY A 62 -8.60 3.49 0.34
CA GLY A 62 -8.63 3.79 -1.09
C GLY A 62 -7.30 3.44 -1.79
N LEU A 63 -6.17 3.80 -1.16
CA LEU A 63 -4.83 3.51 -1.69
C LEU A 63 -4.51 2.00 -1.71
N ASP A 64 -5.03 1.23 -0.75
CA ASP A 64 -4.89 -0.23 -0.70
C ASP A 64 -5.80 -0.96 -1.70
N ILE A 65 -6.93 -0.34 -2.11
CA ILE A 65 -7.82 -0.90 -3.14
C ILE A 65 -7.38 -0.50 -4.54
N ASN A 66 -7.22 0.80 -4.80
CA ASN A 66 -6.80 1.33 -6.09
C ASN A 66 -6.12 2.71 -5.92
N PRO A 67 -4.78 2.76 -5.88
CA PRO A 67 -4.07 4.01 -5.67
C PRO A 67 -4.18 4.99 -6.85
N ASN A 68 -4.35 4.48 -8.08
CA ASN A 68 -4.54 5.34 -9.26
C ASN A 68 -5.88 6.06 -9.20
N TRP A 69 -6.95 5.34 -8.82
CA TRP A 69 -8.26 5.95 -8.64
C TRP A 69 -8.24 7.05 -7.57
N VAL A 70 -7.61 6.82 -6.41
CA VAL A 70 -7.48 7.89 -5.39
C VAL A 70 -6.76 9.10 -5.96
N LYS A 71 -5.66 8.89 -6.69
CA LYS A 71 -4.87 9.97 -7.29
C LYS A 71 -5.68 10.77 -8.32
N GLU A 72 -6.37 10.08 -9.23
CA GLU A 72 -7.18 10.69 -10.29
C GLU A 72 -8.35 11.48 -9.70
N GLN A 73 -9.11 10.87 -8.79
CA GLN A 73 -10.29 11.49 -8.21
C GLN A 73 -9.96 12.60 -7.21
N SER A 74 -8.82 12.50 -6.49
CA SER A 74 -8.34 13.63 -5.68
C SER A 74 -7.92 14.81 -6.54
N ALA A 75 -7.34 14.57 -7.73
CA ALA A 75 -6.96 15.65 -8.64
C ALA A 75 -8.17 16.30 -9.33
N ALA A 76 -9.28 15.58 -9.43
CA ALA A 76 -10.55 16.06 -9.95
C ALA A 76 -11.49 16.63 -8.87
N ASP A 77 -11.04 16.72 -7.62
CA ASP A 77 -11.83 17.15 -6.45
C ASP A 77 -13.17 16.41 -6.34
N SER A 78 -13.21 15.13 -6.69
CA SER A 78 -14.44 14.33 -6.83
C SER A 78 -14.64 13.30 -5.72
N LEU A 79 -13.63 13.08 -4.87
CA LEU A 79 -13.72 12.16 -3.75
C LEU A 79 -14.61 12.73 -2.64
N ILE A 80 -15.59 11.93 -2.23
CA ILE A 80 -16.54 12.23 -1.18
C ILE A 80 -16.36 11.22 -0.06
N TYR A 81 -16.14 11.74 1.14
CA TYR A 81 -16.17 10.98 2.38
C TYR A 81 -17.46 11.28 3.15
N GLY A 82 -18.12 10.24 3.65
CA GLY A 82 -19.29 10.41 4.50
C GLY A 82 -19.49 9.22 5.44
N ILE A 83 -20.43 9.38 6.37
CA ILE A 83 -20.88 8.32 7.27
C ILE A 83 -22.23 7.84 6.79
N VAL A 84 -22.45 6.53 6.77
CA VAL A 84 -23.74 5.96 6.40
C VAL A 84 -24.80 6.41 7.40
N LYS A 85 -25.89 6.99 6.90
CA LYS A 85 -27.05 7.38 7.69
C LYS A 85 -28.13 6.29 7.60
N PRO A 86 -29.02 6.16 8.61
CA PRO A 86 -30.08 5.15 8.60
C PRO A 86 -31.00 5.21 7.37
N ASP A 87 -31.20 6.39 6.81
CA ASP A 87 -32.07 6.62 5.65
C ASP A 87 -31.33 6.48 4.30
N ASP A 88 -30.02 6.17 4.31
CA ASP A 88 -29.24 6.00 3.09
C ASP A 88 -29.58 4.67 2.39
N THR A 89 -29.81 4.72 1.09
CA THR A 89 -29.89 3.50 0.26
C THR A 89 -28.50 2.89 0.11
N VAL A 90 -28.19 1.88 0.93
CA VAL A 90 -26.92 1.15 0.91
C VAL A 90 -27.09 -0.33 0.57
N PRO A 91 -26.05 -1.00 0.00
CA PRO A 91 -26.12 -2.43 -0.25
C PRO A 91 -26.23 -3.26 1.04
N ALA A 92 -26.73 -4.49 0.91
CA ALA A 92 -26.93 -5.39 2.05
C ALA A 92 -25.66 -5.59 2.91
N GLY A 93 -25.84 -5.50 4.23
CA GLY A 93 -24.79 -5.66 5.22
C GLY A 93 -23.89 -4.43 5.41
N ILE A 94 -24.27 -3.28 4.85
CA ILE A 94 -23.76 -1.96 5.26
C ILE A 94 -24.79 -1.33 6.21
N ASN A 95 -24.31 -0.69 7.26
CA ASN A 95 -25.11 0.00 8.28
C ASN A 95 -24.39 1.28 8.72
N GLU A 96 -24.97 2.01 9.67
CA GLU A 96 -24.50 3.29 10.21
C GLU A 96 -23.10 3.25 10.86
N ASP A 97 -22.57 2.06 11.16
CA ASP A 97 -21.20 1.90 11.63
C ASP A 97 -20.14 2.02 10.52
N TYR A 98 -20.57 2.13 9.25
CA TYR A 98 -19.67 2.28 8.12
C TYR A 98 -19.55 3.75 7.71
N SER A 99 -18.32 4.14 7.38
CA SER A 99 -18.07 5.29 6.52
C SER A 99 -17.96 4.84 5.07
N TYR A 100 -18.09 5.76 4.13
CA TYR A 100 -17.86 5.51 2.71
C TYR A 100 -16.85 6.49 2.10
N LEU A 101 -16.20 6.01 1.05
CA LEU A 101 -15.38 6.82 0.15
C LEU A 101 -15.82 6.52 -1.28
N VAL A 102 -16.43 7.50 -1.92
CA VAL A 102 -17.08 7.38 -3.23
C VAL A 102 -16.79 8.61 -4.09
N THR A 103 -17.26 8.59 -5.34
CA THR A 103 -17.41 9.79 -6.16
C THR A 103 -18.89 10.06 -6.42
N SER A 104 -19.23 11.22 -7.00
CA SER A 104 -20.61 11.56 -7.36
C SER A 104 -21.24 10.55 -8.35
N ASN A 105 -20.43 9.79 -9.10
CA ASN A 105 -20.90 8.79 -10.06
C ASN A 105 -20.71 7.36 -9.54
N ARG A 106 -21.41 7.04 -8.44
CA ARG A 106 -21.25 5.81 -7.65
C ARG A 106 -21.39 4.52 -8.46
N ASP A 107 -22.23 4.51 -9.49
CA ASP A 107 -22.51 3.32 -10.33
C ASP A 107 -21.45 3.04 -11.39
N LYS A 108 -20.68 4.06 -11.80
CA LYS A 108 -19.66 3.93 -12.85
C LYS A 108 -18.24 3.88 -12.31
N GLU A 109 -18.08 4.04 -11.01
CA GLU A 109 -16.78 4.07 -10.35
C GLU A 109 -16.68 3.09 -9.17
N ILE A 110 -15.62 3.22 -8.39
CA ILE A 110 -15.40 2.45 -7.18
C ILE A 110 -16.23 3.05 -6.06
N SER A 111 -17.03 2.21 -5.40
CA SER A 111 -17.69 2.55 -4.14
C SER A 111 -17.03 1.78 -3.01
N LEU A 112 -16.50 2.48 -2.01
CA LEU A 112 -15.85 1.91 -0.83
C LEU A 112 -16.70 2.17 0.40
N PHE A 113 -16.91 1.14 1.20
CA PHE A 113 -17.44 1.22 2.56
C PHE A 113 -16.40 0.66 3.51
N LEU A 114 -16.12 1.37 4.60
CA LEU A 114 -15.14 0.97 5.59
C LEU A 114 -15.69 1.08 7.00
N LYS A 115 -15.39 0.08 7.82
CA LYS A 115 -15.58 0.12 9.26
C LYS A 115 -14.23 -0.10 9.92
N ALA A 116 -13.72 0.94 10.56
CA ALA A 116 -12.44 0.89 11.26
C ALA A 116 -12.65 0.51 12.72
N ASP A 117 -11.85 -0.43 13.21
CA ASP A 117 -11.64 -0.63 14.64
C ASP A 117 -10.19 -0.23 14.99
N LYS A 118 -9.81 -0.37 16.27
CA LYS A 118 -8.48 0.04 16.75
C LYS A 118 -7.31 -0.73 16.11
N LYS A 119 -7.54 -1.90 15.50
CA LYS A 119 -6.49 -2.82 15.02
C LYS A 119 -6.61 -3.15 13.54
N LYS A 120 -7.80 -3.13 12.97
CA LYS A 120 -8.10 -3.55 11.60
C LYS A 120 -9.24 -2.73 11.01
N VAL A 121 -9.37 -2.78 9.69
CA VAL A 121 -10.42 -2.13 8.93
C VAL A 121 -11.11 -3.18 8.08
N THR A 122 -12.43 -3.30 8.24
CA THR A 122 -13.27 -4.10 7.34
C THR A 122 -13.70 -3.23 6.19
N ILE A 123 -13.37 -3.66 4.97
CA ILE A 123 -13.58 -2.93 3.73
C ILE A 123 -14.57 -3.73 2.88
N LYS A 124 -15.65 -3.08 2.45
CA LYS A 124 -16.53 -3.60 1.41
C LYS A 124 -16.45 -2.68 0.20
N TYR A 125 -16.25 -3.24 -0.98
CA TYR A 125 -16.08 -2.42 -2.19
C TYR A 125 -16.69 -3.05 -3.42
N ALA A 126 -17.19 -2.20 -4.31
CA ALA A 126 -17.66 -2.55 -5.63
C ALA A 126 -16.91 -1.71 -6.66
N ASN A 127 -16.62 -2.30 -7.82
CA ASN A 127 -16.14 -1.57 -8.98
C ASN A 127 -17.26 -1.56 -10.02
N ARG A 128 -17.79 -0.38 -10.36
CA ARG A 128 -18.86 -0.17 -11.33
C ARG A 128 -20.17 -0.91 -10.98
N GLY A 129 -20.70 -0.69 -9.77
CA GLY A 129 -21.99 -1.26 -9.34
C GLY A 129 -22.07 -2.79 -9.26
N LYS A 130 -20.94 -3.50 -9.41
CA LYS A 130 -20.87 -4.96 -9.27
C LYS A 130 -21.09 -5.40 -7.82
N LYS A 131 -21.20 -6.72 -7.61
CA LYS A 131 -21.27 -7.36 -6.28
C LYS A 131 -20.17 -6.82 -5.34
N LEU A 132 -20.54 -6.51 -4.09
CA LEU A 132 -19.59 -6.10 -3.06
C LEU A 132 -18.59 -7.22 -2.74
N HIS A 133 -17.31 -6.91 -2.89
CA HIS A 133 -16.21 -7.69 -2.33
C HIS A 133 -15.97 -7.24 -0.90
N THR A 134 -15.64 -8.18 -0.01
CA THR A 134 -15.30 -7.87 1.39
C THR A 134 -13.89 -8.36 1.70
N LYS A 135 -13.09 -7.51 2.34
CA LYS A 135 -11.81 -7.90 2.93
C LYS A 135 -11.59 -7.20 4.25
N THR A 136 -10.73 -7.75 5.09
CA THR A 136 -10.32 -7.12 6.35
C THR A 136 -8.81 -6.97 6.37
N VAL A 137 -8.33 -5.78 6.69
CA VAL A 137 -6.90 -5.43 6.63
C VAL A 137 -6.45 -4.89 7.98
N PRO A 138 -5.32 -5.36 8.56
CA PRO A 138 -4.75 -4.73 9.74
C PRO A 138 -4.41 -3.26 9.49
N LEU A 139 -4.76 -2.38 10.43
CA LEU A 139 -4.46 -0.96 10.32
C LEU A 139 -2.95 -0.71 10.24
N SER A 140 -2.15 -1.58 10.86
CA SER A 140 -0.68 -1.51 10.78
C SER A 140 -0.18 -1.68 9.35
N ARG A 141 -0.80 -2.57 8.57
CA ARG A 141 -0.43 -2.81 7.17
C ARG A 141 -0.71 -1.57 6.32
N LEU A 142 -1.88 -0.95 6.49
CA LEU A 142 -2.23 0.29 5.80
C LEU A 142 -1.23 1.43 6.13
N VAL A 143 -0.86 1.55 7.41
CA VAL A 143 0.13 2.54 7.85
C VAL A 143 1.51 2.25 7.27
N GLU A 144 1.95 1.00 7.30
CA GLU A 144 3.27 0.60 6.76
C GLU A 144 3.39 0.85 5.27
N GLN A 145 2.33 0.57 4.50
CA GLN A 145 2.31 0.72 3.05
C GLN A 145 2.26 2.19 2.61
N SER A 146 1.43 3.01 3.28
CA SER A 146 1.03 4.31 2.73
C SER A 146 1.09 5.50 3.70
N TYR A 147 1.54 5.30 4.95
CA TYR A 147 1.61 6.37 5.97
C TYR A 147 2.88 6.39 6.84
N ARG A 148 3.90 5.59 6.50
CA ARG A 148 5.10 5.40 7.33
C ARG A 148 6.01 6.62 7.36
N THR A 149 6.27 7.23 6.22
CA THR A 149 7.24 8.32 6.06
C THR A 149 6.59 9.70 6.14
N LYS A 150 7.37 10.75 6.41
CA LYS A 150 6.85 12.14 6.39
C LYS A 150 6.20 12.50 5.06
N LYS A 151 6.83 12.11 3.94
CA LYS A 151 6.30 12.35 2.58
C LYS A 151 4.97 11.64 2.34
N GLN A 152 4.85 10.38 2.76
CA GLN A 152 3.59 9.62 2.69
C GLN A 152 2.47 10.29 3.51
N ARG A 153 2.78 10.73 4.73
CA ARG A 153 1.81 11.45 5.58
C ARG A 153 1.34 12.76 4.96
N GLN A 154 2.27 13.54 4.39
CA GLN A 154 1.94 14.75 3.65
C GLN A 154 1.05 14.46 2.44
N GLN A 155 1.35 13.39 1.70
CA GLN A 155 0.55 12.99 0.55
C GLN A 155 -0.87 12.57 0.96
N VAL A 156 -1.00 11.76 2.01
CA VAL A 156 -2.31 11.36 2.53
C VAL A 156 -3.09 12.58 3.03
N ASN A 157 -2.44 13.48 3.76
CA ASN A 157 -3.08 14.72 4.21
C ASN A 157 -3.50 15.63 3.03
N LYS A 158 -2.75 15.63 1.92
CA LYS A 158 -3.16 16.31 0.68
C LYS A 158 -4.44 15.71 0.11
N TYR A 159 -4.53 14.38 0.04
CA TYR A 159 -5.76 13.72 -0.42
C TYR A 159 -6.94 13.96 0.53
N VAL A 160 -6.70 13.95 1.85
CA VAL A 160 -7.74 14.30 2.84
C VAL A 160 -8.21 15.73 2.65
N GLY A 161 -7.31 16.68 2.37
CA GLY A 161 -7.67 18.07 2.11
C GLY A 161 -8.48 18.29 0.83
N ALA A 162 -8.52 17.31 -0.08
CA ALA A 162 -9.33 17.33 -1.30
C ALA A 162 -10.69 16.61 -1.14
N LEU A 163 -10.96 16.01 0.02
CA LEU A 163 -12.23 15.33 0.27
C LEU A 163 -13.36 16.35 0.42
N ARG A 164 -14.47 16.10 -0.27
CA ARG A 164 -15.77 16.66 0.09
C ARG A 164 -16.38 15.82 1.21
N THR A 165 -17.06 16.44 2.15
CA THR A 165 -17.64 15.77 3.32
C THR A 165 -19.17 15.90 3.34
N GLU A 166 -19.87 14.82 3.66
CA GLU A 166 -21.34 14.72 3.75
C GLU A 166 -21.85 14.25 5.13
#